data_AF-A0A6A7LLJ0-F1
#
_entry.id   AF-A0A6A7LLJ0-F1
#
_cell.length_a   1.000
_cell.length_b   1.000
_cell.length_c   1.000
_cell.angle_alpha   90.00
_cell.angle_beta   90.00
_cell.angle_gamma   90.00
#
_symmetry.space_group_name_H-M   'P 1'
#
loop_
_entity.id
_entity.type
_entity.pdbx_description
1 polymer ?
#
loop_
_entity_poly.entity_id
_entity_poly.type
_entity_poly.pdbx_seq_one_letter_code
_entity_poly.pdbx_strand_id
1 'polypeptide(L)'
;MISLTNHKNLNKVVGIAETYPTKENGVEWYLNMNNPLNDSLFSITFDPNITRQIDGSWHISETNSSYSNPQIRMNVDTPGGSEPWRDV
;
A
#
# COMPACT_ATOMS: atom_id res chain seq x y z
N MET A 1 45.22 12.95 0.63
CA MET A 1 43.90 13.58 0.44
C MET A 1 42.98 12.49 -0.10
N ILE A 2 42.03 12.00 0.69
CA ILE A 2 41.15 10.87 0.32
C ILE A 2 39.72 11.42 0.30
N SER A 3 39.05 11.21 -0.84
CA SER A 3 37.65 11.58 -1.08
C SER A 3 36.72 10.67 -0.27
N LEU A 4 35.73 11.26 0.41
CA LEU A 4 34.65 10.52 1.07
C LEU A 4 33.33 10.92 0.40
N THR A 5 32.83 10.04 -0.46
CA THR A 5 31.53 10.16 -1.10
C THR A 5 30.43 10.02 -0.04
N ASN A 6 29.66 11.09 0.16
CA ASN A 6 28.62 11.17 1.18
C ASN A 6 27.29 10.69 0.59
N HIS A 7 27.08 9.37 0.49
CA HIS A 7 25.75 8.81 0.23
C HIS A 7 25.04 8.62 1.57
N LYS A 8 24.39 9.68 2.06
CA LYS A 8 23.51 9.60 3.22
C LYS A 8 22.06 9.85 2.83
N ASN A 9 21.26 8.84 3.19
CA ASN A 9 19.82 8.80 3.38
C ASN A 9 19.00 8.36 2.15
N LEU A 10 19.05 7.06 1.85
CA LEU A 10 17.85 6.37 1.38
C LEU A 10 16.77 6.59 2.45
N ASN A 11 15.65 7.16 2.03
CA ASN A 11 14.46 7.33 2.85
C ASN A 11 14.13 6.01 3.56
N LYS A 12 14.28 5.99 4.88
CA LYS A 12 13.79 4.92 5.74
C LYS A 12 12.27 4.88 5.57
N VAL A 13 11.78 3.90 4.83
CA VAL A 13 10.35 3.62 4.68
C VAL A 13 9.78 3.43 6.08
N VAL A 14 8.89 4.31 6.49
CA VAL A 14 8.28 4.27 7.82
C VAL A 14 7.08 3.32 7.74
N GLY A 15 7.09 2.25 8.55
CA GLY A 15 5.87 1.51 8.91
C GLY A 15 5.56 0.19 8.19
N ILE A 16 6.45 -0.37 7.37
CA ILE A 16 6.28 -1.75 6.91
C ILE A 16 6.91 -2.66 7.96
N ALA A 17 6.07 -3.34 8.77
CA ALA A 17 6.55 -4.21 9.84
C ALA A 17 7.34 -5.40 9.29
N GLU A 18 6.93 -5.94 8.14
CA GLU A 18 7.63 -6.92 7.31
C GLU A 18 6.69 -7.31 6.16
N THR A 19 7.23 -7.55 4.96
CA THR A 19 6.51 -8.26 3.88
C THR A 19 7.34 -9.49 3.54
N TYR A 20 6.92 -10.65 4.01
CA TYR A 20 7.55 -11.92 3.64
C TYR A 20 6.84 -12.46 2.41
N PRO A 21 7.55 -12.71 1.28
CA PRO A 21 7.05 -13.62 0.28
C PRO A 21 6.76 -14.95 0.98
N THR A 22 5.52 -15.43 0.90
CA THR A 22 5.14 -16.71 1.51
C THR A 22 5.77 -17.90 0.77
N LYS A 23 6.28 -17.68 -0.47
CA LYS A 23 7.06 -18.62 -1.30
C LYS A 23 7.84 -17.90 -2.41
N GLU A 24 8.83 -18.58 -2.98
CA GLU A 24 9.49 -18.19 -4.21
C GLU A 24 8.50 -18.19 -5.40
N ASN A 25 8.45 -17.08 -6.15
CA ASN A 25 7.45 -16.81 -7.20
C ASN A 25 6.00 -16.73 -6.71
N GLY A 26 5.78 -16.32 -5.46
CA GLY A 26 4.45 -15.99 -4.95
C GLY A 26 3.78 -14.86 -5.75
N VAL A 27 2.46 -14.74 -5.63
CA VAL A 27 1.70 -13.75 -6.38
C VAL A 27 1.88 -12.37 -5.75
N GLU A 28 2.37 -11.41 -6.54
CA GLU A 28 2.50 -10.01 -6.14
C GLU A 28 1.38 -9.19 -6.78
N TRP A 29 0.80 -8.27 -6.02
CA TRP A 29 -0.11 -7.26 -6.54
C TRP A 29 0.50 -5.87 -6.38
N TYR A 30 0.39 -5.08 -7.44
CA TYR A 30 0.87 -3.72 -7.50
C TYR A 30 -0.32 -2.78 -7.64
N LEU A 31 -0.49 -1.88 -6.66
CA LEU A 31 -1.54 -0.88 -6.70
C LEU A 31 -1.34 0.10 -7.88
N ASN A 32 -2.41 0.37 -8.62
CA ASN A 32 -2.42 1.44 -9.62
C ASN A 32 -2.33 2.84 -8.96
N MET A 33 -1.12 3.38 -8.86
CA MET A 33 -0.87 4.69 -8.24
C MET A 33 -1.37 5.89 -9.05
N ASN A 34 -1.79 5.71 -10.31
CA ASN A 34 -2.43 6.78 -11.09
C ASN A 34 -3.87 7.02 -10.61
N ASN A 35 -4.60 5.95 -10.30
CA ASN A 35 -5.92 5.99 -9.67
C ASN A 35 -6.20 4.68 -8.93
N PRO A 36 -5.94 4.63 -7.61
CA PRO A 36 -6.15 3.45 -6.77
C PRO A 36 -7.58 2.91 -6.80
N LEU A 37 -8.58 3.80 -6.95
CA LEU A 37 -9.99 3.43 -6.91
C LEU A 37 -10.49 2.78 -8.21
N ASN A 38 -9.69 2.81 -9.28
CA ASN A 38 -10.02 2.15 -10.55
C ASN A 38 -9.45 0.73 -10.64
N ASP A 39 -8.80 0.22 -9.60
CA ASP A 39 -8.32 -1.16 -9.56
C ASP A 39 -9.46 -2.09 -9.12
N SER A 40 -9.84 -3.03 -9.99
CA SER A 40 -10.97 -3.95 -9.75
C SER A 40 -10.74 -4.93 -8.60
N LEU A 41 -9.49 -5.16 -8.20
CA LEU A 41 -9.15 -6.05 -7.10
C LEU A 41 -9.07 -5.28 -5.77
N PHE A 42 -8.93 -3.96 -5.81
CA PHE A 42 -8.76 -3.13 -4.63
C PHE A 42 -10.10 -2.62 -4.13
N SER A 43 -10.34 -2.75 -2.83
CA SER A 43 -11.51 -2.16 -2.20
C SER A 43 -11.22 -1.60 -0.82
N ILE A 44 -11.99 -0.59 -0.43
CA ILE A 44 -12.03 -0.03 0.91
C ILE A 44 -13.46 -0.19 1.42
N THR A 45 -13.64 -0.79 2.61
CA THR A 45 -14.97 -1.16 3.14
C THR A 45 -15.74 -0.02 3.79
N PHE A 46 -15.25 1.22 3.64
CA PHE A 46 -15.90 2.45 4.09
C PHE A 46 -15.66 3.53 3.02
N ASP A 47 -16.22 4.72 3.21
CA ASP A 47 -16.04 5.86 2.30
C ASP A 47 -14.95 6.81 2.84
N PRO A 48 -13.65 6.55 2.57
CA PRO A 48 -12.56 7.43 2.97
C PRO A 48 -12.51 8.68 2.11
N ASN A 49 -11.95 9.74 2.67
CA ASN A 49 -11.36 10.77 1.85
C ASN A 49 -9.98 10.32 1.37
N ILE A 50 -9.86 10.08 0.06
CA ILE A 50 -8.61 9.70 -0.61
C ILE A 50 -8.21 10.78 -1.61
N THR A 51 -7.01 11.34 -1.44
CA THR A 51 -6.54 12.49 -2.23
C THR A 51 -5.12 12.29 -2.70
N ARG A 52 -4.88 12.65 -3.96
CA ARG A 52 -3.53 12.65 -4.54
C ARG A 52 -2.81 13.94 -4.15
N GLN A 53 -1.61 13.80 -3.60
CA GLN A 53 -0.74 14.90 -3.19
C GLN A 53 0.11 15.41 -4.35
N ILE A 54 0.69 16.59 -4.19
CA ILE A 54 1.52 17.23 -5.24
C ILE A 54 2.79 16.43 -5.57
N ASP A 55 3.32 15.70 -4.59
CA ASP A 55 4.48 14.82 -4.74
C ASP A 55 4.12 13.46 -5.38
N GLY A 56 2.85 13.24 -5.72
CA GLY A 56 2.34 12.01 -6.33
C GLY A 56 1.96 10.92 -5.33
N SER A 57 2.14 11.13 -4.03
CA SER A 57 1.66 10.23 -2.98
C SER A 57 0.12 10.31 -2.83
N TRP A 58 -0.46 9.34 -2.11
CA TRP A 58 -1.88 9.33 -1.77
C TRP A 58 -2.05 9.48 -0.26
N HIS A 59 -2.90 10.44 0.14
CA HIS A 59 -3.34 10.61 1.51
C HIS A 59 -4.72 10.00 1.67
N ILE A 60 -4.88 9.15 2.69
CA ILE A 60 -6.14 8.50 3.02
C ILE A 60 -6.47 8.86 4.47
N SER A 61 -7.66 9.41 4.66
CA SER A 61 -8.16 9.77 5.99
C SER A 61 -9.60 9.35 6.13
N GLU A 62 -9.95 8.92 7.33
CA GLU A 62 -11.33 8.66 7.69
C GLU A 62 -12.00 9.98 8.07
N THR A 63 -12.90 10.48 7.21
CA THR A 63 -13.60 11.75 7.45
C THR A 63 -14.86 11.60 8.29
N ASN A 64 -15.36 10.37 8.45
CA ASN A 64 -16.67 10.09 9.06
C ASN A 64 -16.62 8.98 10.15
N SER A 65 -15.48 8.77 10.82
CA SER A 65 -15.43 7.79 11.90
C SER A 65 -16.23 8.25 13.10
N SER A 66 -17.19 7.46 13.56
CA SER A 66 -17.71 7.57 14.93
C SER A 66 -16.74 7.01 15.98
N TYR A 67 -15.67 6.34 15.54
CA TYR A 67 -14.69 5.75 16.43
C TYR A 67 -13.62 6.78 16.81
N SER A 68 -13.21 6.77 18.08
CA SER A 68 -12.13 7.60 18.61
C SER A 68 -10.74 7.21 18.08
N ASN A 69 -10.65 6.09 17.35
CA ASN A 69 -9.44 5.59 16.74
C ASN A 69 -9.75 5.14 15.29
N PRO A 70 -9.58 6.02 14.30
CA PRO A 70 -9.92 5.71 12.92
C PRO A 70 -9.05 4.55 12.39
N GLN A 71 -9.68 3.57 11.74
CA GLN A 71 -9.02 2.37 11.24
C GLN A 71 -9.22 2.27 9.73
N ILE A 72 -8.16 2.54 8.97
CA ILE A 72 -8.18 2.36 7.52
C ILE A 72 -7.97 0.87 7.22
N ARG A 73 -8.98 0.22 6.63
CA ARG A 73 -8.86 -1.13 6.07
C ARG A 73 -8.86 -1.09 4.55
N MET A 74 -7.84 -1.68 3.94
CA MET A 74 -7.74 -1.88 2.50
C MET A 74 -7.77 -3.38 2.23
N ASN A 75 -8.53 -3.80 1.23
CA ASN A 75 -8.64 -5.20 0.82
C ASN A 75 -8.18 -5.36 -0.63
N VAL A 76 -7.64 -6.53 -0.92
CA VAL A 76 -7.28 -6.95 -2.27
C VAL A 76 -7.88 -8.34 -2.51
N ASP A 77 -8.73 -8.45 -3.53
CA ASP A 77 -9.39 -9.71 -3.89
C ASP A 77 -8.49 -10.59 -4.75
N THR A 78 -8.65 -11.90 -4.63
CA THR A 78 -7.99 -12.86 -5.53
C THR A 78 -8.67 -12.85 -6.90
N PRO A 79 -7.93 -12.64 -8.00
CA PRO A 79 -8.51 -12.71 -9.34
C PRO A 79 -9.16 -14.07 -9.58
N GLY A 80 -10.30 -14.07 -10.27
CA GLY A 80 -10.99 -15.31 -10.63
C GLY A 80 -10.09 -16.26 -11.41
N GLY A 81 -10.03 -17.53 -11.00
CA GLY A 81 -9.18 -18.54 -11.64
C GLY A 81 -7.70 -18.52 -11.23
N SER A 82 -7.32 -17.69 -10.24
CA SER A 82 -5.96 -17.66 -9.66
C SER A 82 -5.93 -18.37 -8.31
N GLU A 83 -4.75 -18.82 -7.90
CA GLU A 83 -4.52 -19.32 -6.54
C GLU A 83 -4.74 -18.19 -5.50
N PRO A 84 -5.32 -18.49 -4.31
CA PRO A 84 -5.50 -17.52 -3.25
C PRO A 84 -4.20 -16.81 -2.84
N TRP A 85 -4.29 -15.55 -2.43
CA TRP A 85 -3.15 -14.76 -1.96
C TRP A 85 -2.48 -15.30 -0.69
N ARG A 86 -3.21 -16.09 0.10
CA ARG A 86 -2.73 -16.62 1.37
C ARG A 86 -2.09 -17.99 1.12
N ASP A 87 -0.93 -18.21 1.73
CA ASP A 87 -0.21 -19.48 1.73
C ASP A 87 0.39 -19.90 0.37
N VAL A 88 0.64 -18.92 -0.52
CA VAL A 88 1.27 -19.11 -1.85
C VAL A 88 2.75 -18.91 -1.88
#